data_AF-A0A359I998-F1
#
_entry.id   AF-A0A359I998-F1
#
_cell.length_a   1.000
_cell.length_b   1.000
_cell.length_c   1.000
_cell.angle_alpha   90.00
_cell.angle_beta   90.00
_cell.angle_gamma   90.00
#
_symmetry.space_group_name_H-M   'P 1'
#
loop_
_entity.id
_entity.type
_entity.pdbx_description
1 polymer ?
#
loop_
_entity_poly.entity_id
_entity_poly.type
_entity_poly.pdbx_seq_one_letter_code
_entity_poly.pdbx_strand_id
1 'polypeptide(L)'
;MTTEARNTPERNALNDLSRYVARQILRMEGIAKSGMETLTDNFIDSFEWQAEHIFKANIKLEFFVEVNKLLCDEECNEEAVKFYLRHTAEHKTDDVMHTDPYGHSSNGASNLAHRWRYEANKDIIHLALNLLDRITPDAE
;
A
#
# COMPACT_ATOMS: atom_id res chain seq x y z
N MET A 1 22.97 27.34 16.87
CA MET A 1 21.58 27.60 16.46
C MET A 1 21.26 26.69 15.28
N THR A 2 20.64 25.53 15.51
CA THR A 2 20.32 24.54 14.45
C THR A 2 19.04 23.72 14.76
N THR A 3 18.22 24.18 15.70
CA THR A 3 17.01 23.45 16.14
C THR A 3 15.72 23.97 15.52
N GLU A 4 15.69 25.21 15.02
CA GLU A 4 14.46 25.81 14.47
C GLU A 4 14.11 25.28 13.06
N ALA A 5 15.11 24.97 12.23
CA ALA A 5 14.89 24.43 10.88
C ALA A 5 14.36 22.97 10.85
N ARG A 6 14.36 22.26 11.99
CA ARG A 6 13.93 20.84 12.08
C ARG A 6 12.49 20.64 12.52
N ASN A 7 11.79 21.69 12.96
CA ASN A 7 10.47 21.60 13.58
C ASN A 7 9.38 22.32 12.78
N THR A 8 9.48 22.36 11.45
CA THR A 8 8.38 22.88 10.64
C THR A 8 7.18 21.91 10.69
N PRO A 9 5.93 22.40 10.66
CA PRO A 9 4.73 21.56 10.61
C PRO A 9 4.79 20.49 9.50
N GLU A 10 5.30 20.87 8.33
CA GLU A 10 5.53 19.98 7.18
C GLU A 10 6.48 18.82 7.52
N ARG A 11 7.64 19.12 8.14
CA ARG A 11 8.61 18.08 8.54
C ARG A 11 8.02 17.15 9.59
N ASN A 12 7.18 17.67 10.49
CA ASN A 12 6.48 16.85 11.48
C ASN A 12 5.44 15.93 10.83
N ALA A 13 4.64 16.43 9.88
CA ALA A 13 3.68 15.62 9.12
C ALA A 13 4.36 14.50 8.34
N LEU A 14 5.47 14.78 7.66
CA LEU A 14 6.26 13.76 6.95
C LEU A 14 6.87 12.72 7.90
N ASN A 15 7.36 13.13 9.07
CA ASN A 15 7.87 12.20 10.08
C ASN A 15 6.76 11.28 10.61
N ASP A 16 5.56 11.81 10.85
CA ASP A 16 4.40 11.03 11.29
C ASP A 16 3.92 10.06 10.22
N LEU A 17 3.90 10.51 8.95
CA LEU A 17 3.63 9.68 7.80
C LEU A 17 4.65 8.53 7.69
N SER A 18 5.95 8.83 7.82
CA SER A 18 7.01 7.82 7.80
C SER A 18 6.81 6.75 8.88
N ARG A 19 6.52 7.16 10.13
CA ARG A 19 6.20 6.20 11.21
C ARG A 19 4.96 5.37 10.91
N TYR A 20 3.94 5.97 10.30
CA TYR A 20 2.73 5.25 9.91
C TYR A 20 3.03 4.20 8.84
N VAL A 21 3.74 4.58 7.78
CA VAL A 21 4.12 3.70 6.68
C VAL A 21 4.98 2.54 7.19
N ALA A 22 5.98 2.80 8.03
CA ALA A 22 6.81 1.77 8.64
C ALA A 22 5.97 0.75 9.45
N ARG A 23 4.96 1.21 10.20
CA ARG A 23 4.04 0.31 10.91
C ARG A 23 3.18 -0.53 9.96
N GLN A 24 2.75 0.04 8.83
CA GLN A 24 1.97 -0.72 7.85
C GLN A 24 2.81 -1.77 7.13
N ILE A 25 4.09 -1.49 6.84
CA ILE A 25 5.05 -2.47 6.31
C ILE A 25 5.11 -3.68 7.24
N LEU A 26 5.41 -3.46 8.53
CA LEU A 26 5.47 -4.53 9.53
C LEU A 26 4.16 -5.30 9.65
N ARG A 27 3.02 -4.61 9.52
CA ARG A 27 1.70 -5.24 9.55
C ARG A 27 1.49 -6.16 8.34
N MET A 28 1.85 -5.71 7.13
CA MET A 28 1.69 -6.52 5.91
C MET A 28 2.62 -7.73 5.92
N GLU A 29 3.88 -7.56 6.35
CA GLU A 29 4.82 -8.65 6.56
C GLU A 29 4.30 -9.67 7.59
N GLY A 30 3.73 -9.18 8.69
CA GLY A 30 3.11 -10.01 9.72
C GLY A 30 1.92 -10.83 9.21
N ILE A 31 1.06 -10.23 8.38
CA ILE A 31 -0.08 -10.93 7.74
C ILE A 31 0.44 -12.01 6.80
N ALA A 32 1.40 -11.69 5.94
CA ALA A 32 1.97 -12.67 5.01
C ALA A 32 2.63 -13.83 5.76
N LYS A 33 3.42 -13.54 6.80
CA LYS A 33 4.07 -14.55 7.64
C LYS A 33 3.05 -15.45 8.34
N SER A 34 2.08 -14.88 9.05
CA SER A 34 1.07 -15.63 9.78
C SER A 34 0.18 -16.48 8.85
N GLY A 35 -0.12 -15.96 7.66
CA GLY A 35 -0.83 -16.72 6.64
C GLY A 35 -0.03 -17.92 6.15
N MET A 36 1.28 -17.76 5.90
CA MET A 36 2.16 -18.85 5.51
C MET A 36 2.31 -19.91 6.60
N GLU A 37 2.42 -19.50 7.87
CA GLU A 37 2.40 -20.42 9.02
C GLU A 37 1.09 -21.22 9.06
N THR A 38 -0.06 -20.55 8.88
CA THR A 38 -1.39 -21.20 8.84
C THR A 38 -1.51 -22.20 7.68
N LEU A 39 -1.01 -21.85 6.50
CA LEU A 39 -0.97 -22.76 5.34
C LEU A 39 -0.07 -23.98 5.59
N THR A 40 1.00 -23.82 6.37
CA THR A 40 1.90 -24.91 6.74
C THR A 40 1.22 -25.88 7.70
N ASP A 41 0.42 -25.36 8.64
CA ASP A 41 -0.30 -26.16 9.64
C ASP A 41 -1.54 -26.87 9.06
N ASN A 42 -2.35 -26.17 8.25
CA ASN A 42 -3.55 -26.74 7.64
C ASN A 42 -3.81 -26.17 6.24
N PHE A 43 -3.11 -26.73 5.26
CA PHE A 43 -3.22 -26.30 3.87
C PHE A 43 -4.63 -26.48 3.30
N ILE A 44 -5.25 -27.66 3.47
CA ILE A 44 -6.52 -28.00 2.79
C ILE A 44 -7.65 -27.06 3.20
N ASP A 45 -7.79 -26.79 4.50
CA ASP A 45 -8.91 -25.97 4.98
C ASP A 45 -8.62 -24.47 4.88
N SER A 46 -7.35 -24.08 4.81
CA SER A 46 -6.96 -22.66 4.88
C SER A 46 -6.55 -22.06 3.53
N PHE A 47 -6.32 -22.87 2.50
CA PHE A 47 -5.75 -22.42 1.22
C PHE A 47 -6.51 -21.25 0.61
N GLU A 48 -7.83 -21.38 0.49
CA GLU A 48 -8.67 -20.37 -0.18
C GLU A 48 -8.53 -18.98 0.46
N TRP A 49 -8.63 -18.91 1.78
CA TRP A 49 -8.62 -17.66 2.52
C TRP A 49 -7.21 -17.09 2.71
N GLN A 50 -6.25 -17.94 3.07
CA GLN A 50 -4.90 -17.48 3.38
C GLN A 50 -4.13 -17.11 2.11
N ALA A 51 -4.32 -17.82 0.99
CA ALA A 51 -3.67 -17.46 -0.25
C ALA A 51 -4.11 -16.06 -0.74
N GLU A 52 -5.40 -15.74 -0.63
CA GLU A 52 -5.91 -14.41 -0.93
C GLU A 52 -5.28 -13.34 -0.03
N HIS A 53 -5.30 -13.57 1.28
CA HIS A 53 -4.81 -12.61 2.27
C HIS A 53 -3.31 -12.32 2.07
N ILE A 54 -2.50 -13.37 1.87
CA ILE A 54 -1.07 -13.25 1.62
C ILE A 54 -0.82 -12.50 0.31
N PHE A 55 -1.54 -12.84 -0.76
CA PHE A 55 -1.38 -12.20 -2.06
C PHE A 55 -1.68 -10.69 -1.99
N LYS A 56 -2.82 -10.32 -1.40
CA LYS A 56 -3.20 -8.91 -1.23
C LYS A 56 -2.27 -8.16 -0.28
N ALA A 57 -1.76 -8.82 0.76
CA ALA A 57 -0.80 -8.23 1.68
C ALA A 57 0.52 -7.91 0.97
N ASN A 58 1.02 -8.80 0.10
CA ASN A 58 2.25 -8.56 -0.67
C ASN A 58 2.10 -7.38 -1.65
N ILE A 59 0.97 -7.26 -2.34
CA ILE A 59 0.71 -6.10 -3.22
C ILE A 59 0.68 -4.79 -2.42
N LYS A 60 0.04 -4.79 -1.25
CA LYS A 60 0.02 -3.60 -0.37
C LYS A 60 1.40 -3.30 0.22
N LEU A 61 2.19 -4.32 0.53
CA LEU A 61 3.56 -4.18 0.99
C LEU A 61 4.43 -3.49 -0.06
N GLU A 62 4.34 -3.89 -1.34
CA GLU A 62 5.05 -3.21 -2.44
C GLU A 62 4.72 -1.71 -2.47
N PHE A 63 3.44 -1.35 -2.40
CA PHE A 63 3.02 0.05 -2.33
C PHE A 63 3.65 0.80 -1.15
N PHE A 64 3.58 0.25 0.07
CA PHE A 64 4.15 0.92 1.24
C PHE A 64 5.68 1.00 1.20
N VAL A 65 6.36 0.00 0.62
CA VAL A 65 7.81 0.03 0.43
C VAL A 65 8.21 1.15 -0.53
N GLU A 66 7.48 1.37 -1.61
CA GLU A 66 7.74 2.49 -2.53
C GLU A 66 7.51 3.85 -1.85
N VAL A 67 6.42 4.01 -1.09
CA VAL A 67 6.19 5.22 -0.29
C VAL A 67 7.32 5.43 0.72
N ASN A 68 7.78 4.37 1.38
CA ASN A 68 8.87 4.46 2.36
C ASN A 68 10.20 4.85 1.70
N LYS A 69 10.51 4.31 0.52
CA LYS A 69 11.70 4.73 -0.25
C LYS A 69 11.65 6.23 -0.53
N LEU A 70 10.50 6.74 -0.98
CA LEU A 70 10.30 8.16 -1.22
C LEU A 70 10.52 8.98 0.06
N LEU A 71 9.96 8.56 1.19
CA LEU A 71 10.09 9.27 2.48
C LEU A 71 11.49 9.22 3.09
N CYS A 72 12.28 8.19 2.75
CA CYS A 72 13.67 8.06 3.20
C CYS A 72 14.67 8.82 2.32
N ASP A 73 14.24 9.34 1.17
CA ASP A 73 15.07 10.17 0.31
C ASP A 73 15.35 11.53 0.99
N GLU A 74 16.61 11.93 1.06
CA GLU A 74 17.03 13.19 1.70
C GLU A 74 16.48 14.43 0.96
N GLU A 75 16.23 14.30 -0.35
CA GLU A 75 15.66 15.35 -1.19
C GLU A 75 14.12 15.33 -1.18
N CYS A 76 13.51 14.38 -0.48
CA CYS A 76 12.07 14.26 -0.39
C CYS A 76 11.45 15.51 0.26
N ASN A 77 10.53 16.13 -0.46
CA ASN A 77 9.67 17.18 0.03
C ASN A 77 8.21 16.75 -0.02
N GLU A 78 7.36 17.50 0.67
CA GLU A 78 5.93 17.19 0.79
C GLU A 78 5.23 17.13 -0.58
N GLU A 79 5.57 18.00 -1.53
CA GLU A 79 4.97 18.00 -2.86
C GLU A 79 5.33 16.76 -3.68
N ALA A 80 6.55 16.23 -3.54
CA ALA A 80 6.94 14.97 -4.17
C ALA A 80 6.09 13.80 -3.64
N VAL A 81 5.84 13.75 -2.34
CA VAL A 81 4.97 12.74 -1.71
C VAL A 81 3.53 12.90 -2.19
N LYS A 82 2.98 14.11 -2.16
CA LYS A 82 1.62 14.38 -2.66
C LYS A 82 1.47 13.99 -4.12
N PHE A 83 2.45 14.33 -4.96
CA PHE A 83 2.46 13.98 -6.37
C PHE A 83 2.43 12.45 -6.55
N TYR A 84 3.32 11.73 -5.87
CA TYR A 84 3.36 10.26 -5.95
C TYR A 84 2.03 9.62 -5.52
N LEU A 85 1.45 10.07 -4.41
CA LEU A 85 0.20 9.51 -3.88
C LEU A 85 -0.98 9.78 -4.82
N ARG A 86 -1.13 11.02 -5.32
CA ARG A 86 -2.16 11.37 -6.32
C ARG A 86 -2.00 10.54 -7.58
N HIS A 87 -0.79 10.50 -8.13
CA HIS A 87 -0.48 9.76 -9.34
C HIS A 87 -0.73 8.26 -9.19
N THR A 88 -0.42 7.68 -8.02
CA THR A 88 -0.73 6.28 -7.72
C THR A 88 -2.24 6.06 -7.67
N ALA A 89 -3.00 6.93 -7.00
CA ALA A 89 -4.46 6.82 -6.93
C ALA A 89 -5.11 6.91 -8.32
N GLU A 90 -4.65 7.84 -9.16
CA GLU A 90 -5.11 8.00 -10.55
C GLU A 90 -4.80 6.75 -11.37
N HIS A 91 -3.54 6.29 -11.38
CA HIS A 91 -3.16 5.10 -12.14
C HIS A 91 -3.91 3.85 -11.71
N LYS A 92 -4.11 3.65 -10.40
CA LYS A 92 -4.88 2.51 -9.90
C LYS A 92 -6.37 2.63 -10.20
N THR A 93 -6.91 3.85 -10.23
CA THR A 93 -8.28 4.09 -10.68
C THR A 93 -8.42 3.73 -12.15
N ASP A 94 -7.48 4.15 -13.00
CA ASP A 94 -7.47 3.78 -14.42
C ASP A 94 -7.36 2.27 -14.62
N ASP A 95 -6.46 1.60 -13.89
CA ASP A 95 -6.34 0.14 -13.89
C ASP A 95 -7.70 -0.50 -13.56
N VAL A 96 -8.39 -0.05 -12.51
CA VAL A 96 -9.68 -0.61 -12.06
C VAL A 96 -10.83 -0.30 -13.02
N MET A 97 -10.84 0.87 -13.65
CA MET A 97 -11.91 1.30 -14.55
C MET A 97 -11.83 0.59 -15.92
N HIS A 98 -10.63 0.26 -16.39
CA HIS A 98 -10.42 -0.29 -17.72
C HIS A 98 -10.09 -1.79 -17.73
N THR A 99 -9.80 -2.38 -16.57
CA THR A 99 -9.53 -3.82 -16.45
C THR A 99 -10.82 -4.58 -16.14
N ASP A 100 -11.09 -5.64 -16.90
CA ASP A 100 -12.14 -6.60 -16.55
C ASP A 100 -11.80 -7.27 -15.21
N PRO A 101 -12.66 -7.26 -14.18
CA PRO A 101 -12.40 -7.96 -12.93
C PRO A 101 -12.20 -9.47 -13.13
N TYR A 102 -12.69 -10.05 -14.23
CA TYR A 102 -12.54 -11.44 -14.59
C TYR A 102 -11.40 -11.65 -15.58
N GLY A 103 -10.43 -12.47 -15.18
CA GLY A 103 -9.39 -12.96 -16.08
C GLY A 103 -9.94 -14.01 -17.06
N HIS A 104 -9.40 -14.03 -18.28
CA HIS A 104 -9.80 -14.95 -19.36
C HIS A 104 -8.76 -16.03 -19.65
N SER A 105 -7.93 -16.37 -18.65
CA SER A 105 -6.93 -17.44 -18.80
C SER A 105 -7.57 -18.82 -18.67
N SER A 106 -7.03 -19.82 -19.37
CA SER A 106 -7.35 -21.23 -19.09
C SER A 106 -6.77 -21.71 -17.74
N ASN A 107 -5.85 -20.94 -17.14
CA ASN A 107 -5.30 -21.22 -15.82
C ASN A 107 -6.15 -20.57 -14.71
N GLY A 108 -6.85 -21.39 -13.93
CA GLY A 108 -7.69 -20.92 -12.82
C GLY A 108 -6.93 -20.10 -11.76
N ALA A 109 -5.68 -20.46 -11.45
CA ALA A 109 -4.87 -19.71 -10.49
C ALA A 109 -4.51 -18.31 -11.02
N SER A 110 -4.29 -18.19 -12.34
CA SER A 110 -4.07 -16.89 -13.00
C SER A 110 -5.31 -16.00 -12.90
N ASN A 111 -6.50 -16.58 -13.11
CA ASN A 111 -7.76 -15.85 -12.97
C ASN A 111 -8.04 -15.39 -11.53
N LEU A 112 -7.69 -16.22 -10.54
CA LEU A 112 -7.78 -15.83 -9.11
C LEU A 112 -6.82 -14.70 -8.78
N ALA A 113 -5.54 -14.81 -9.17
CA ALA A 113 -4.56 -13.75 -8.96
C ALA A 113 -4.97 -12.43 -9.62
N HIS A 114 -5.58 -12.50 -10.81
CA HIS A 114 -6.13 -11.34 -11.51
C HIS A 114 -7.23 -10.65 -10.70
N ARG A 115 -8.21 -11.41 -10.19
CA ARG A 115 -9.28 -10.89 -9.31
C ARG A 115 -8.72 -10.29 -8.04
N TRP A 116 -7.79 -10.97 -7.37
CA TRP A 116 -7.20 -10.47 -6.14
C TRP A 116 -6.38 -9.21 -6.36
N ARG A 117 -5.68 -9.09 -7.50
CA ARG A 117 -4.98 -7.86 -7.88
C ARG A 117 -5.95 -6.72 -8.15
N TYR A 118 -7.06 -7.00 -8.85
CA TYR A 118 -8.12 -6.02 -9.08
C TYR A 118 -8.66 -5.46 -7.75
N GLU A 119 -8.98 -6.32 -6.79
CA GLU A 119 -9.41 -5.89 -5.45
C GLU A 119 -8.31 -5.16 -4.67
N ALA A 120 -7.06 -5.63 -4.73
CA ALA A 120 -5.93 -4.98 -4.07
C ALA A 120 -5.65 -3.57 -4.64
N ASN A 121 -5.86 -3.36 -5.94
CA ASN A 121 -5.75 -2.03 -6.55
C ASN A 121 -6.79 -1.05 -5.96
N LYS A 122 -8.03 -1.50 -5.70
CA LYS A 122 -9.03 -0.66 -5.01
C LYS A 122 -8.57 -0.29 -3.60
N ASP A 123 -8.03 -1.26 -2.85
CA ASP A 123 -7.45 -1.00 -1.54
C ASP A 123 -6.34 0.06 -1.65
N ILE A 124 -5.44 -0.04 -2.64
CA ILE A 124 -4.34 0.91 -2.85
C ILE A 124 -4.87 2.31 -3.15
N ILE A 125 -5.92 2.48 -3.95
CA ILE A 125 -6.55 3.80 -4.20
C ILE A 125 -6.93 4.43 -2.85
N HIS A 126 -7.65 3.70 -2.01
CA HIS A 126 -8.06 4.19 -0.70
C HIS A 126 -6.87 4.47 0.22
N LEU A 127 -5.84 3.62 0.20
CA LEU A 127 -4.64 3.84 1.00
C LEU A 127 -3.90 5.10 0.54
N ALA A 128 -3.72 5.30 -0.76
CA ALA A 128 -3.06 6.48 -1.31
C ALA A 128 -3.78 7.77 -0.93
N LEU A 129 -5.12 7.80 -1.05
CA LEU A 129 -5.94 8.95 -0.63
C LEU A 129 -5.85 9.19 0.89
N ASN A 130 -5.95 8.14 1.70
CA ASN A 130 -5.81 8.26 3.17
C ASN A 130 -4.42 8.76 3.59
N LEU A 131 -3.37 8.43 2.84
CA LEU A 131 -2.03 8.97 3.09
C LEU A 131 -1.92 10.43 2.66
N LEU A 132 -2.60 10.82 1.57
CA LEU A 132 -2.67 12.20 1.10
C LEU A 132 -3.37 13.10 2.11
N ASP A 133 -4.53 12.68 2.64
CA ASP A 133 -5.29 13.43 3.64
C ASP A 133 -4.49 13.67 4.93
N ARG A 134 -3.54 12.79 5.26
CA ARG A 134 -2.66 12.94 6.44
C ARG A 134 -1.62 14.04 6.27
N ILE A 135 -1.26 14.41 5.04
CA ILE A 135 -0.25 15.43 4.73
C ILE A 135 -0.85 16.73 4.19
N THR A 136 -2.10 16.71 3.74
CA THR A 136 -2.93 17.91 3.54
C THR A 136 -4.00 17.97 4.63
N PRO A 137 -3.70 18.45 5.85
CA PRO A 137 -4.78 18.82 6.76
C PRO A 137 -5.61 19.92 6.09
N ASP A 138 -6.93 19.77 6.12
CA ASP A 138 -7.86 20.76 5.56
C ASP A 138 -7.45 22.17 6.01
N ALA A 139 -7.22 23.06 5.05
CA ALA A 139 -7.06 24.46 5.33
C ALA A 139 -8.42 25.01 5.78
N GLU A 140 -8.65 25.07 7.08
CA GLU A 140 -9.73 25.88 7.69
C GLU A 140 -9.44 27.37 7.53
#